data_AF-A0A060N6U5-F1
#
_entry.id   AF-A0A060N6U5-F1
#
_cell.length_a   1.000
_cell.length_b   1.000
_cell.length_c   1.000
_cell.angle_alpha   90.00
_cell.angle_beta   90.00
_cell.angle_gamma   90.00
#
_symmetry.space_group_name_H-M   'P 1'
#
loop_
_entity.id
_entity.type
_entity.pdbx_description
1 polymer ?
#
loop_
_entity_poly.entity_id
_entity_poly.type
_entity_poly.pdbx_seq_one_letter_code
_entity_poly.pdbx_strand_id
1 'polypeptide(L)'
;GNQEFIAFGISNIFCGCFSSFLAGTALSRTAVQESTGGKTQIAGLLSAVIVMIAILIVGKLLEPLQKAVLGAIVIANLKGMFWQTFDVPVLWKQNKVDCLIWVVTWIASILLGLDLGLLAGVCFELLTVVLRTQFPFSAALGNVPNTDIYKNMKKYKNLVEPSGVRIFKFSSPLFFGSMDYFKEKVNGAVGFNPVRVFTKRAKALKKIQALIKKGQLRATKDGIVTDGSVSNEAFEDDEEALEEPEQDVPTKEVEIQVDWNT
;
A
#
# COMPACT_ATOMS: atom_id res chain seq x y z
N GLY A 1 23.89 -4.80 2.37
CA GLY A 1 23.24 -3.72 1.61
C GLY A 1 24.21 -3.05 0.65
N ASN A 2 24.45 -1.75 0.79
CA ASN A 2 25.24 -0.98 -0.19
C ASN A 2 26.66 -1.51 -0.41
N GLN A 3 27.37 -1.92 0.66
CA GLN A 3 28.73 -2.44 0.53
C GLN A 3 28.79 -3.75 -0.27
N GLU A 4 27.79 -4.63 -0.15
CA GLU A 4 27.72 -5.88 -0.91
C GLU A 4 27.50 -5.60 -2.39
N PHE A 5 26.63 -4.65 -2.73
CA PHE A 5 26.41 -4.23 -4.12
C PHE A 5 27.67 -3.64 -4.74
N ILE A 6 28.38 -2.77 -4.01
CA ILE A 6 29.66 -2.21 -4.47
C ILE A 6 30.69 -3.32 -4.68
N ALA A 7 30.79 -4.27 -3.74
CA ALA A 7 31.70 -5.41 -3.86
C ALA A 7 31.36 -6.30 -5.06
N PHE A 8 30.07 -6.61 -5.29
CA PHE A 8 29.61 -7.35 -6.47
C PHE A 8 29.92 -6.61 -7.78
N GLY A 9 29.74 -5.28 -7.80
CA GLY A 9 30.06 -4.44 -8.95
C GLY A 9 31.54 -4.47 -9.28
N ILE A 10 32.40 -4.20 -8.31
CA ILE A 10 33.87 -4.23 -8.48
C ILE A 10 34.33 -5.64 -8.89
N SER A 11 33.79 -6.69 -8.27
CA SER A 11 34.12 -8.08 -8.62
C SER A 11 33.74 -8.40 -10.06
N ASN A 12 32.56 -7.99 -10.52
CA ASN A 12 32.12 -8.26 -11.90
C ASN A 12 32.89 -7.43 -12.94
N ILE A 13 33.29 -6.18 -12.61
CA ILE A 13 34.18 -5.37 -13.46
C ILE A 13 35.52 -6.09 -13.63
N PHE A 14 36.12 -6.55 -12.52
CA PHE A 14 37.35 -7.31 -12.55
C PHE A 14 37.18 -8.60 -13.37
N CYS A 15 36.12 -9.38 -13.15
CA CYS A 15 35.80 -10.58 -13.93
C CYS A 15 35.68 -10.28 -15.44
N GLY A 16 35.05 -9.16 -15.80
CA GLY A 16 34.91 -8.72 -17.20
C GLY A 16 36.26 -8.48 -17.89
N CYS A 17 37.28 -7.99 -17.17
CA CYS A 17 38.63 -7.83 -17.71
C CYS A 17 39.31 -9.16 -18.07
N PHE A 18 38.85 -10.29 -17.53
CA PHE A 18 39.39 -11.64 -17.79
C PHE A 18 38.46 -12.49 -18.67
N SER A 19 37.54 -11.86 -19.42
CA SER A 19 36.56 -12.57 -20.27
C SER A 19 35.70 -13.58 -19.50
N SER A 20 35.44 -13.34 -18.21
CA SER A 20 34.56 -14.17 -17.39
C SER A 20 33.09 -13.76 -17.57
N PHE A 21 32.18 -14.73 -17.39
CA PHE A 21 30.75 -14.46 -17.27
C PHE A 21 30.41 -13.73 -15.97
N LEU A 22 29.22 -13.12 -15.91
CA LEU A 22 28.69 -12.49 -14.71
C LEU A 22 28.66 -13.49 -13.55
N ALA A 23 29.32 -13.14 -12.47
CA ALA A 23 29.34 -13.93 -11.24
C ALA A 23 28.22 -13.47 -10.30
N GLY A 24 27.49 -14.45 -9.78
CA GLY A 24 26.46 -14.25 -8.75
C GLY A 24 26.73 -15.08 -7.49
N THR A 25 25.85 -14.95 -6.51
CA THR A 25 25.92 -15.71 -5.26
C THR A 25 25.59 -17.18 -5.50
N ALA A 26 26.45 -18.09 -5.05
CA ALA A 26 26.23 -19.52 -5.14
C ALA A 26 25.61 -20.09 -3.85
N LEU A 27 24.28 -20.03 -3.74
CA LEU A 27 23.52 -20.43 -2.53
C LEU A 27 23.90 -21.82 -2.01
N SER A 28 23.96 -22.83 -2.88
CA SER A 28 24.33 -24.20 -2.48
C SER A 28 25.73 -24.29 -1.86
N ARG A 29 26.71 -23.53 -2.39
CA ARG A 29 28.09 -23.53 -1.85
C ARG A 29 28.13 -22.82 -0.50
N THR A 30 27.44 -21.69 -0.37
CA THR A 30 27.38 -20.95 0.90
C THR A 30 26.69 -21.77 2.00
N ALA A 31 25.62 -22.50 1.68
CA ALA A 31 24.92 -23.35 2.64
C ALA A 31 25.79 -24.51 3.15
N VAL A 32 26.59 -25.13 2.26
CA VAL A 32 27.56 -26.17 2.66
C VAL A 32 28.69 -25.58 3.52
N GLN A 33 29.20 -24.41 3.16
CA GLN A 33 30.24 -23.73 3.96
C GLN A 33 29.73 -23.38 5.36
N GLU A 34 28.50 -22.87 5.47
CA GLU A 34 27.86 -22.58 6.76
C GLU A 34 27.64 -23.86 7.58
N SER A 35 27.12 -24.91 6.96
CA SER A 35 26.85 -26.20 7.62
C SER A 35 28.12 -26.90 8.13
N THR A 36 29.26 -26.64 7.49
CA THR A 36 30.58 -27.16 7.88
C THR A 36 31.30 -26.26 8.90
N GLY A 37 30.66 -25.17 9.34
CA GLY A 37 31.19 -24.26 10.36
C GLY A 37 32.14 -23.19 9.83
N GLY A 38 32.16 -22.92 8.52
CA GLY A 38 32.99 -21.89 7.90
C GLY A 38 32.51 -20.47 8.22
N LYS A 39 33.26 -19.74 9.06
CA LYS A 39 32.90 -18.39 9.55
C LYS A 39 33.66 -17.24 8.88
N THR A 40 34.66 -17.53 8.05
CA THR A 40 35.60 -16.53 7.52
C THR A 40 35.68 -16.57 6.00
N GLN A 41 35.94 -15.41 5.36
CA GLN A 41 36.13 -15.30 3.90
C GLN A 41 37.35 -16.06 3.36
N ILE A 42 38.29 -16.45 4.25
CA ILE A 42 39.46 -17.28 3.93
C ILE A 42 39.03 -18.62 3.30
N ALA A 43 37.89 -19.17 3.72
CA ALA A 43 37.35 -20.40 3.14
C ALA A 43 37.01 -20.22 1.65
N GLY A 44 36.46 -19.07 1.27
CA GLY A 44 36.16 -18.73 -0.12
C GLY A 44 37.43 -18.55 -0.95
N LEU A 45 38.45 -17.89 -0.40
CA LEU A 45 39.75 -17.72 -1.08
C LEU A 45 40.45 -19.07 -1.30
N LEU A 46 40.48 -19.93 -0.28
CA LEU A 46 41.06 -21.27 -0.40
C LEU A 46 40.29 -22.11 -1.43
N SER A 47 38.97 -22.05 -1.43
CA SER A 47 38.13 -22.71 -2.43
C SER A 47 38.46 -22.23 -3.86
N ALA A 48 38.64 -20.92 -4.06
CA ALA A 48 39.01 -20.37 -5.37
C ALA A 48 40.38 -20.87 -5.85
N VAL A 49 41.39 -20.92 -4.96
CA VAL A 49 42.72 -21.45 -5.29
C VAL A 49 42.65 -22.95 -5.65
N ILE A 50 41.90 -23.75 -4.88
CA ILE A 50 41.71 -25.17 -5.17
C ILE A 50 41.03 -25.37 -6.52
N VAL A 51 39.98 -24.60 -6.82
CA VAL A 51 39.29 -24.66 -8.11
C VAL A 51 40.23 -24.27 -9.26
N MET A 52 41.05 -23.24 -9.10
CA MET A 52 42.05 -22.84 -10.09
C MET A 52 43.05 -23.97 -10.37
N ILE A 53 43.61 -24.59 -9.33
CA ILE A 53 44.54 -25.72 -9.48
C ILE A 53 43.85 -26.92 -10.15
N ALA A 54 42.62 -27.23 -9.73
CA ALA A 54 41.84 -28.33 -10.30
C ALA A 54 41.59 -28.12 -11.80
N ILE A 55 41.26 -26.90 -12.23
CA ILE A 55 41.06 -26.60 -13.66
C ILE A 55 42.37 -26.76 -14.45
N LEU A 56 43.50 -26.27 -13.92
CA LEU A 56 44.78 -26.32 -14.63
C LEU A 56 45.34 -27.75 -14.79
N ILE A 57 45.19 -28.60 -13.76
CA ILE A 57 45.74 -29.96 -13.75
C ILE A 57 44.74 -30.97 -14.30
N VAL A 58 43.49 -30.91 -13.82
CA VAL A 58 42.45 -31.91 -14.08
C VAL A 58 41.60 -31.54 -15.30
N GLY A 59 41.73 -30.33 -15.85
CA GLY A 59 40.95 -29.86 -17.00
C GLY A 59 40.96 -30.82 -18.19
N LYS A 60 42.14 -31.39 -18.55
CA LYS A 60 42.26 -32.37 -19.63
C LYS A 60 41.57 -33.70 -19.34
N LEU A 61 41.43 -34.07 -18.06
CA LEU A 61 40.75 -35.30 -17.64
C LEU A 61 39.22 -35.15 -17.67
N LEU A 62 38.72 -33.91 -17.63
CA LEU A 62 37.29 -33.58 -17.70
C LEU A 62 36.77 -33.43 -19.14
N GLU A 63 37.65 -33.39 -20.14
CA GLU A 63 37.27 -33.30 -21.55
C GLU A 63 36.34 -34.44 -22.04
N PRO A 64 36.57 -35.73 -21.69
CA PRO A 64 35.66 -36.81 -22.10
C PRO A 64 34.37 -36.90 -21.27
N LEU A 65 34.11 -35.95 -20.34
CA LEU A 65 32.97 -36.04 -19.44
C LEU A 65 31.65 -35.84 -20.20
N GLN A 66 30.76 -36.82 -20.05
CA GLN A 66 29.46 -36.80 -20.73
C GLN A 66 28.59 -35.65 -20.20
N LYS A 67 27.97 -34.89 -21.13
CA LYS A 67 27.03 -33.80 -20.82
C LYS A 67 25.86 -34.25 -19.93
N ALA A 68 25.49 -35.53 -20.00
CA ALA A 68 24.45 -36.13 -19.16
C ALA A 68 24.76 -36.03 -17.66
N VAL A 69 26.03 -36.22 -17.26
CA VAL A 69 26.45 -36.12 -15.86
C VAL A 69 26.31 -34.69 -15.35
N LEU A 70 26.69 -33.70 -16.17
CA LEU A 70 26.52 -32.28 -15.82
C LEU A 70 25.03 -31.92 -15.68
N GLY A 71 24.18 -32.39 -16.59
CA GLY A 71 22.73 -32.20 -16.51
C GLY A 71 22.12 -32.80 -15.24
N ALA A 72 22.54 -34.00 -14.86
CA ALA A 72 22.09 -34.64 -13.62
C ALA A 72 22.47 -33.82 -12.37
N ILE A 73 23.67 -33.25 -12.34
CA ILE A 73 24.12 -32.36 -11.26
C ILE A 73 23.27 -31.08 -11.21
N VAL A 74 22.92 -30.50 -12.37
CA VAL A 74 22.03 -29.32 -12.41
C VAL A 74 20.64 -29.65 -11.87
N ILE A 75 20.03 -30.77 -12.31
CA ILE A 75 18.72 -31.21 -11.81
C ILE A 75 18.76 -31.48 -10.29
N ALA A 76 19.82 -32.12 -9.80
CA ALA A 76 19.99 -32.36 -8.37
C ALA A 76 20.05 -31.06 -7.55
N ASN A 77 20.73 -30.02 -8.07
CA ASN A 77 20.79 -28.71 -7.43
C ASN A 77 19.44 -27.96 -7.48
N LEU A 78 18.68 -28.10 -8.56
CA LEU A 78 17.38 -27.44 -8.71
C LEU A 78 16.25 -28.14 -7.95
N LYS A 79 16.45 -29.39 -7.52
CA LYS A 79 15.43 -30.17 -6.79
C LYS A 79 14.82 -29.36 -5.65
N GLY A 80 15.63 -28.71 -4.81
CA GLY A 80 15.14 -27.92 -3.67
C GLY A 80 14.25 -26.74 -4.08
N MET A 81 14.56 -26.09 -5.21
CA MET A 81 13.74 -24.99 -5.73
C MET A 81 12.41 -25.49 -6.29
N PHE A 82 12.39 -26.65 -6.95
CA PHE A 82 11.14 -27.28 -7.41
C PHE A 82 10.24 -27.73 -6.26
N TRP A 83 10.77 -28.03 -5.07
CA TRP A 83 9.92 -28.35 -3.93
C TRP A 83 9.07 -27.15 -3.46
N GLN A 84 9.53 -25.91 -3.70
CA GLN A 84 8.82 -24.70 -3.29
C GLN A 84 7.48 -24.49 -4.03
N THR A 85 7.30 -25.06 -5.23
CA THR A 85 6.01 -24.97 -5.93
C THR A 85 4.91 -25.77 -5.23
N PHE A 86 5.24 -26.74 -4.38
CA PHE A 86 4.27 -27.48 -3.57
C PHE A 86 3.75 -26.67 -2.37
N ASP A 87 4.39 -25.55 -2.03
CA ASP A 87 3.94 -24.67 -0.94
C ASP A 87 2.84 -23.67 -1.37
N VAL A 88 2.55 -23.58 -2.68
CA VAL A 88 1.52 -22.68 -3.24
C VAL A 88 0.13 -22.86 -2.59
N PRO A 89 -0.37 -24.09 -2.32
CA PRO A 89 -1.65 -24.27 -1.64
C PRO A 89 -1.63 -23.76 -0.19
N VAL A 90 -0.48 -23.80 0.48
CA VAL A 90 -0.30 -23.25 1.83
C VAL A 90 -0.32 -21.73 1.76
N LEU A 91 0.40 -21.15 0.78
CA LEU A 91 0.44 -19.71 0.56
C LEU A 91 -0.96 -19.14 0.25
N TRP A 92 -1.76 -19.85 -0.55
CA TRP A 92 -3.14 -19.45 -0.84
C TRP A 92 -4.04 -19.36 0.40
N LYS A 93 -3.81 -20.22 1.40
CA LYS A 93 -4.54 -20.19 2.67
C LYS A 93 -4.12 -19.02 3.56
N GLN A 94 -2.88 -18.56 3.45
CA GLN A 94 -2.34 -17.45 4.26
C GLN A 94 -2.62 -16.08 3.64
N ASN A 95 -2.18 -15.85 2.39
CA ASN A 95 -2.38 -14.60 1.69
C ASN A 95 -2.62 -14.84 0.20
N LYS A 96 -3.88 -14.67 -0.22
CA LYS A 96 -4.32 -14.82 -1.61
C LYS A 96 -3.61 -13.85 -2.55
N VAL A 97 -3.26 -12.66 -2.07
CA VAL A 97 -2.63 -11.60 -2.87
C VAL A 97 -1.20 -11.99 -3.24
N ASP A 98 -0.42 -12.43 -2.25
CA ASP A 98 0.97 -12.84 -2.46
C ASP A 98 1.04 -14.10 -3.33
N CYS A 99 0.09 -15.03 -3.13
CA CYS A 99 -0.04 -16.19 -4.00
C CYS A 99 -0.34 -15.81 -5.45
N LEU A 100 -1.15 -14.77 -5.67
CA LEU A 100 -1.48 -14.31 -7.02
C LEU A 100 -0.27 -13.65 -7.68
N ILE A 101 0.51 -12.84 -6.94
CA ILE A 101 1.79 -12.28 -7.43
C ILE A 101 2.74 -13.41 -7.83
N TRP A 102 2.86 -14.45 -7.00
CA TRP A 102 3.70 -15.61 -7.28
C TRP A 102 3.27 -16.33 -8.57
N VAL A 103 1.98 -16.65 -8.71
CA VAL A 103 1.45 -17.35 -9.90
C VAL A 103 1.62 -16.51 -11.16
N VAL A 104 1.29 -15.22 -11.10
CA VAL A 104 1.41 -14.30 -12.25
C VAL A 104 2.87 -14.19 -12.68
N THR A 105 3.79 -14.01 -11.74
CA THR A 105 5.23 -13.89 -12.05
C THR A 105 5.78 -15.20 -12.64
N TRP A 106 5.37 -16.35 -12.09
CA TRP A 106 5.78 -17.66 -12.59
C TRP A 106 5.27 -17.91 -14.02
N ILE A 107 3.98 -17.65 -14.28
CA ILE A 107 3.39 -17.78 -15.62
C ILE A 107 4.05 -16.79 -16.60
N ALA A 108 4.23 -15.53 -16.20
CA ALA A 108 4.86 -14.52 -17.04
C ALA A 108 6.30 -14.89 -17.40
N SER A 109 7.06 -15.44 -16.45
CA SER A 109 8.45 -15.90 -16.69
C SER A 109 8.53 -17.07 -17.66
N ILE A 110 7.55 -17.97 -17.66
CA ILE A 110 7.49 -19.11 -18.59
C ILE A 110 7.08 -18.65 -20.00
N LEU A 111 6.11 -17.73 -20.10
CA LEU A 111 5.54 -17.31 -21.40
C LEU A 111 6.35 -16.22 -22.11
N LEU A 112 6.85 -15.23 -21.36
CA LEU A 112 7.54 -14.05 -21.91
C LEU A 112 9.07 -14.17 -21.84
N GLY A 113 9.59 -15.21 -21.18
CA GLY A 113 11.00 -15.34 -20.83
C GLY A 113 11.34 -14.68 -19.50
N LEU A 114 12.52 -15.00 -18.97
CA LEU A 114 12.92 -14.61 -17.61
C LEU A 114 13.03 -13.09 -17.43
N ASP A 115 13.58 -12.38 -18.42
CA ASP A 115 13.80 -10.93 -18.33
C ASP A 115 12.48 -10.15 -18.31
N LEU A 116 11.59 -10.43 -19.27
CA LEU A 116 10.28 -9.77 -19.36
C LEU A 116 9.31 -10.26 -18.28
N GLY A 117 9.36 -11.54 -17.92
CA GLY A 117 8.51 -12.10 -16.89
C GLY A 117 8.82 -11.55 -15.50
N LEU A 118 10.10 -11.36 -15.17
CA LEU A 118 10.50 -10.72 -13.92
C LEU A 118 10.04 -9.25 -13.88
N LEU A 119 10.23 -8.50 -14.98
CA LEU A 119 9.76 -7.12 -15.08
C LEU A 119 8.23 -7.03 -14.89
N ALA A 120 7.48 -7.90 -15.57
CA ALA A 120 6.03 -7.97 -15.44
C ALA A 120 5.60 -8.32 -14.01
N GLY A 121 6.29 -9.26 -13.36
CA GLY A 121 6.06 -9.64 -11.97
C GLY A 121 6.26 -8.48 -11.00
N VAL A 122 7.37 -7.75 -11.12
CA VAL A 122 7.67 -6.56 -10.28
C VAL A 122 6.64 -5.46 -10.50
N CYS A 123 6.27 -5.17 -11.74
CA CYS A 123 5.22 -4.19 -12.05
C CYS A 123 3.87 -4.60 -11.43
N PHE A 124 3.53 -5.88 -11.52
CA PHE A 124 2.29 -6.42 -10.96
C PHE A 124 2.28 -6.38 -9.42
N GLU A 125 3.39 -6.74 -8.78
CA GLU A 125 3.60 -6.63 -7.34
C GLU A 125 3.44 -5.18 -6.88
N LEU A 126 4.12 -4.24 -7.54
CA LEU A 126 4.05 -2.82 -7.22
C LEU A 126 2.62 -2.29 -7.35
N LEU A 127 1.94 -2.59 -8.46
CA LEU A 127 0.54 -2.20 -8.66
C LEU A 127 -0.36 -2.75 -7.55
N THR A 128 -0.16 -4.01 -7.19
CA THR A 128 -0.94 -4.67 -6.14
C THR A 128 -0.72 -4.02 -4.77
N VAL A 129 0.52 -3.66 -4.43
CA VAL A 129 0.84 -2.94 -3.19
C VAL A 129 0.20 -1.56 -3.18
N VAL A 130 0.25 -0.83 -4.29
CA VAL A 130 -0.38 0.49 -4.41
C VAL A 130 -1.90 0.39 -4.22
N LEU A 131 -2.57 -0.53 -4.94
CA LEU A 131 -4.02 -0.72 -4.82
C LEU A 131 -4.42 -1.12 -3.39
N ARG A 132 -3.68 -2.04 -2.77
CA ARG A 132 -3.94 -2.46 -1.38
C ARG A 132 -3.80 -1.30 -0.39
N THR A 133 -2.88 -0.37 -0.66
CA THR A 133 -2.63 0.81 0.18
C THR A 133 -3.67 1.92 -0.05
N GLN A 134 -4.21 2.04 -1.27
CA GLN A 134 -5.28 3.01 -1.59
C GLN A 134 -6.64 2.65 -1.00
N PHE A 135 -6.92 1.36 -0.80
CA PHE A 135 -8.19 0.85 -0.25
C PHE A 135 -8.04 0.22 1.14
N PRO A 136 -7.59 0.99 2.16
CA PRO A 136 -7.37 0.46 3.49
C PRO A 136 -8.69 0.24 4.25
N PHE A 137 -8.59 -0.53 5.34
CA PHE A 137 -9.74 -0.78 6.19
C PHE A 137 -10.17 0.48 6.96
N SER A 138 -11.39 0.92 6.69
CA SER A 138 -12.07 2.01 7.39
C SER A 138 -13.27 1.49 8.20
N ALA A 139 -13.45 1.96 9.43
CA ALA A 139 -14.54 1.51 10.28
C ALA A 139 -15.09 2.61 11.19
N ALA A 140 -16.42 2.65 11.33
CA ALA A 140 -17.06 3.35 12.44
C ALA A 140 -16.94 2.51 13.72
N LEU A 141 -16.62 3.16 14.82
CA LEU A 141 -16.45 2.55 16.13
C LEU A 141 -17.66 2.84 17.01
N GLY A 142 -18.08 1.83 17.78
CA GLY A 142 -19.06 1.98 18.87
C GLY A 142 -18.42 1.60 20.20
N ASN A 143 -19.06 1.99 21.30
CA ASN A 143 -18.63 1.66 22.65
C ASN A 143 -19.24 0.33 23.11
N VAL A 144 -18.45 -0.50 23.81
CA VAL A 144 -18.97 -1.69 24.48
C VAL A 144 -19.55 -1.28 25.84
N PRO A 145 -20.83 -1.59 26.15
CA PRO A 145 -21.49 -1.14 27.37
C PRO A 145 -20.67 -1.41 28.63
N ASN A 146 -20.60 -0.44 29.54
CA ASN A 146 -19.88 -0.50 30.81
C ASN A 146 -18.35 -0.66 30.68
N THR A 147 -17.75 -0.29 29.55
CA THR A 147 -16.29 -0.33 29.34
C THR A 147 -15.81 0.84 28.48
N ASP A 148 -14.51 1.17 28.53
CA ASP A 148 -13.88 2.19 27.67
C ASP A 148 -13.40 1.62 26.32
N ILE A 149 -13.94 0.47 25.91
CA ILE A 149 -13.45 -0.25 24.73
C ILE A 149 -14.28 0.12 23.51
N TYR A 150 -13.62 0.70 22.50
CA TYR A 150 -14.23 1.01 21.21
C TYR A 150 -13.92 -0.06 20.15
N LYS A 151 -14.95 -0.67 19.59
CA LYS A 151 -14.82 -1.71 18.56
C LYS A 151 -15.66 -1.42 17.32
N ASN A 152 -15.27 -2.06 16.22
CA ASN A 152 -15.95 -1.92 14.94
C ASN A 152 -17.37 -2.49 14.99
N MET A 153 -18.34 -1.63 14.66
CA MET A 153 -19.77 -1.97 14.66
C MET A 153 -20.19 -3.01 13.62
N LYS A 154 -19.44 -3.15 12.53
CA LYS A 154 -19.70 -4.21 11.53
C LYS A 154 -19.28 -5.59 12.01
N LYS A 155 -18.31 -5.68 12.93
CA LYS A 155 -17.70 -6.96 13.35
C LYS A 155 -18.29 -7.51 14.65
N TYR A 156 -18.72 -6.64 15.56
CA TYR A 156 -19.27 -7.03 16.85
C TYR A 156 -20.73 -6.56 16.98
N LYS A 157 -21.58 -7.43 17.49
CA LYS A 157 -22.97 -7.10 17.85
C LYS A 157 -22.97 -6.71 19.34
N ASN A 158 -23.84 -5.77 19.75
CA ASN A 158 -23.91 -5.17 21.10
C ASN A 158 -22.98 -3.96 21.35
N LEU A 159 -22.82 -3.09 20.35
CA LEU A 159 -22.11 -1.82 20.50
C LEU A 159 -23.13 -0.67 20.53
N VAL A 160 -22.88 0.34 21.36
CA VAL A 160 -23.70 1.55 21.48
C VAL A 160 -22.91 2.72 20.91
N GLU A 161 -23.50 3.47 19.98
CA GLU A 161 -22.96 4.75 19.54
C GLU A 161 -23.33 5.84 20.57
N PRO A 162 -22.36 6.62 21.08
CA PRO A 162 -22.67 7.76 21.92
C PRO A 162 -23.50 8.81 21.14
N SER A 163 -24.60 9.26 21.72
CA SER A 163 -25.51 10.20 21.05
C SER A 163 -24.81 11.52 20.71
N GLY A 164 -24.91 11.95 19.46
CA GLY A 164 -24.32 13.20 18.98
C GLY A 164 -22.85 13.12 18.55
N VAL A 165 -22.18 11.97 18.70
CA VAL A 165 -20.76 11.81 18.32
C VAL A 165 -20.57 10.55 17.48
N ARG A 166 -19.91 10.66 16.32
CA ARG A 166 -19.46 9.50 15.53
C ARG A 166 -17.94 9.38 15.59
N ILE A 167 -17.46 8.19 15.96
CA ILE A 167 -16.03 7.89 16.03
C ILE A 167 -15.67 7.07 14.80
N PHE A 168 -14.75 7.58 13.99
CA PHE A 168 -14.28 6.92 12.77
C PHE A 168 -12.80 6.59 12.87
N LYS A 169 -12.46 5.33 12.62
CA LYS A 169 -11.07 4.86 12.58
C LYS A 169 -10.67 4.56 11.15
N PHE A 170 -9.61 5.24 10.71
CA PHE A 170 -8.91 4.97 9.45
C PHE A 170 -7.55 4.34 9.76
N SER A 171 -7.32 3.11 9.32
CA SER A 171 -6.12 2.33 9.70
C SER A 171 -5.04 2.37 8.62
N SER A 172 -4.75 3.56 8.07
CA SER A 172 -3.75 3.76 7.01
C SER A 172 -3.20 5.19 7.03
N PRO A 173 -1.95 5.40 6.57
CA PRO A 173 -1.47 6.75 6.29
C PRO A 173 -2.37 7.46 5.28
N LEU A 174 -2.54 8.76 5.47
CA LEU A 174 -3.26 9.64 4.55
C LEU A 174 -2.25 10.24 3.58
N PHE A 175 -2.41 9.91 2.30
CA PHE A 175 -1.64 10.48 1.20
C PHE A 175 -2.58 10.75 0.02
N PHE A 176 -2.07 11.39 -1.03
CA PHE A 176 -2.85 11.81 -2.18
C PHE A 176 -3.72 10.67 -2.76
N GLY A 177 -3.16 9.47 -2.92
CA GLY A 177 -3.88 8.33 -3.49
C GLY A 177 -4.99 7.73 -2.61
N SER A 178 -5.00 7.99 -1.30
CA SER A 178 -6.04 7.48 -0.38
C SER A 178 -7.04 8.56 0.05
N MET A 179 -6.82 9.83 -0.31
CA MET A 179 -7.60 10.96 0.18
C MET A 179 -9.07 10.89 -0.26
N ASP A 180 -9.33 10.53 -1.51
CA ASP A 180 -10.69 10.46 -2.03
C ASP A 180 -11.48 9.32 -1.39
N TYR A 181 -10.83 8.16 -1.22
CA TYR A 181 -11.41 7.03 -0.48
C TYR A 181 -11.73 7.41 0.97
N PHE A 182 -10.84 8.14 1.64
CA PHE A 182 -11.09 8.64 2.99
C PHE A 182 -12.30 9.57 3.04
N LYS A 183 -12.37 10.58 2.14
CA LYS A 183 -13.50 11.51 2.06
C LYS A 183 -14.82 10.76 1.83
N GLU A 184 -14.85 9.83 0.90
CA GLU A 184 -16.03 9.02 0.61
C GLU A 184 -16.47 8.20 1.83
N LYS A 185 -15.52 7.55 2.51
CA LYS A 185 -15.82 6.75 3.70
C LYS A 185 -16.26 7.56 4.91
N VAL A 186 -15.70 8.75 5.11
CA VAL A 186 -16.14 9.67 6.18
C VAL A 186 -17.54 10.20 5.86
N ASN A 187 -17.79 10.65 4.63
CA ASN A 187 -19.11 11.14 4.22
C ASN A 187 -20.19 10.04 4.36
N GLY A 188 -19.88 8.82 3.93
CA GLY A 188 -20.75 7.66 4.14
C GLY A 188 -20.93 7.29 5.62
N ALA A 189 -19.85 7.41 6.41
CA ALA A 189 -19.89 7.16 7.84
C ALA A 189 -20.57 8.26 8.65
N VAL A 190 -20.87 9.43 8.09
CA VAL A 190 -21.63 10.51 8.74
C VAL A 190 -23.06 10.60 8.16
N GLY A 191 -23.27 10.17 6.92
CA GLY A 191 -24.58 10.10 6.26
C GLY A 191 -24.98 11.36 5.48
N PHE A 192 -24.10 12.36 5.42
CA PHE A 192 -24.29 13.57 4.60
C PHE A 192 -22.94 14.08 4.10
N ASN A 193 -22.97 14.88 3.03
CA ASN A 193 -21.76 15.56 2.53
C ASN A 193 -21.61 16.91 3.26
N PRO A 194 -20.56 17.09 4.08
CA PRO A 194 -20.38 18.30 4.89
C PRO A 194 -20.16 19.54 4.02
N VAL A 195 -19.51 19.40 2.87
CA VAL A 195 -19.26 20.50 1.93
C VAL A 195 -20.59 21.00 1.37
N ARG A 196 -21.50 20.10 0.96
CA ARG A 196 -22.83 20.48 0.47
C ARG A 196 -23.69 21.13 1.55
N VAL A 197 -23.63 20.64 2.79
CA VAL A 197 -24.38 21.25 3.90
C VAL A 197 -23.84 22.64 4.21
N PHE A 198 -22.52 22.80 4.20
CA PHE A 198 -21.87 24.09 4.44
C PHE A 198 -22.23 25.11 3.36
N THR A 199 -22.15 24.75 2.08
CA THR A 199 -22.50 25.66 0.97
C THR A 199 -23.98 26.05 1.00
N LYS A 200 -24.89 25.11 1.24
CA LYS A 200 -26.32 25.42 1.40
C LYS A 200 -26.58 26.36 2.57
N ARG A 201 -25.94 26.12 3.73
CA ARG A 201 -26.04 27.02 4.90
C ARG A 201 -25.48 28.41 4.61
N ALA A 202 -24.33 28.50 3.93
CA ALA A 202 -23.74 29.77 3.53
C ALA A 202 -24.64 30.55 2.56
N LYS A 203 -25.22 29.88 1.56
CA LYS A 203 -26.18 30.50 0.63
C LYS A 203 -27.44 30.98 1.34
N ALA A 204 -28.00 30.17 2.25
CA ALA A 204 -29.15 30.55 3.06
C ALA A 204 -28.86 31.78 3.93
N LEU A 205 -27.70 31.83 4.59
CA LEU A 205 -27.28 32.97 5.40
C LEU A 205 -27.14 34.25 4.57
N LYS A 206 -26.54 34.17 3.37
CA LYS A 206 -26.46 35.31 2.43
C LYS A 206 -27.86 35.80 2.02
N LYS A 207 -28.80 34.90 1.74
CA LYS A 207 -30.19 35.25 1.38
C LYS A 207 -30.92 35.91 2.55
N ILE A 208 -30.77 35.40 3.77
CA ILE A 208 -31.33 36.00 4.99
C ILE A 208 -30.77 37.42 5.20
N GLN A 209 -29.46 37.62 5.07
CA GLN A 209 -28.84 38.94 5.19
C GLN A 209 -29.34 39.92 4.12
N ALA A 210 -29.49 39.46 2.87
CA ALA A 210 -30.04 40.28 1.80
C ALA A 210 -31.49 40.71 2.07
N LEU A 211 -32.33 39.80 2.59
CA LEU A 211 -33.72 40.08 2.96
C LEU A 211 -33.84 41.03 4.17
N ILE A 212 -32.94 40.91 5.15
CA ILE A 212 -32.83 41.87 6.26
C ILE A 212 -32.45 43.26 5.72
N LYS A 213 -31.46 43.34 4.83
CA LYS A 213 -31.03 44.60 4.22
C LYS A 213 -32.12 45.27 3.36
N LYS A 214 -32.98 44.47 2.72
CA LYS A 214 -34.16 44.93 1.97
C LYS A 214 -35.36 45.30 2.87
N GLY A 215 -35.26 45.12 4.19
CA GLY A 215 -36.31 45.47 5.15
C GLY A 215 -37.48 44.48 5.22
N GLN A 216 -37.39 43.34 4.54
CA GLN A 216 -38.45 42.31 4.47
C GLN A 216 -38.40 41.31 5.64
N LEU A 217 -37.29 41.27 6.39
CA LEU A 217 -37.12 40.46 7.59
C LEU A 217 -36.53 41.31 8.72
N ARG A 218 -37.12 41.24 9.92
CA ARG A 218 -36.55 41.81 11.15
C ARG A 218 -35.97 40.71 12.02
N ALA A 219 -34.67 40.78 12.28
CA ALA A 219 -34.00 39.90 13.24
C ALA A 219 -34.24 40.43 14.67
N THR A 220 -34.93 39.65 15.50
CA THR A 220 -35.17 39.96 16.92
C THR A 220 -34.40 38.96 17.80
N LYS A 221 -34.14 39.31 19.07
CA LYS A 221 -33.35 38.49 20.01
C LYS A 221 -33.90 37.06 20.21
N ASP A 222 -35.18 36.82 19.92
CA ASP A 222 -35.85 35.52 20.04
C ASP A 222 -36.10 34.79 18.70
N GLY A 223 -35.61 35.32 17.57
CA GLY A 223 -35.75 34.68 16.26
C GLY A 223 -36.06 35.63 15.09
N ILE A 224 -36.42 35.05 13.94
CA ILE A 224 -36.78 35.77 12.71
C ILE A 224 -38.31 35.93 12.68
N VAL A 225 -38.81 37.16 12.59
CA VAL A 225 -40.23 37.44 12.42
C VAL A 225 -40.49 37.85 10.97
N THR A 226 -41.33 37.08 10.28
CA THR A 226 -41.84 37.38 8.94
C THR A 226 -43.09 38.26 9.04
N ASP A 227 -43.07 39.47 8.47
CA ASP A 227 -44.29 40.25 8.27
C ASP A 227 -45.08 39.62 7.10
N GLY A 228 -46.08 38.80 7.45
CA GLY A 228 -47.36 38.62 6.73
C GLY A 228 -47.44 38.18 5.27
N SER A 229 -46.39 38.18 4.45
CA SER A 229 -46.55 37.91 3.01
C SER A 229 -45.26 37.46 2.30
N VAL A 230 -44.71 36.32 2.70
CA VAL A 230 -43.68 35.64 1.89
C VAL A 230 -43.98 34.15 1.84
N SER A 231 -44.18 33.62 0.62
CA SER A 231 -44.27 32.19 0.35
C SER A 231 -42.99 31.48 0.81
N ASN A 232 -43.13 30.32 1.45
CA ASN A 232 -42.01 29.46 1.86
C ASN A 232 -41.33 28.85 0.62
N GLU A 233 -40.56 29.64 -0.12
CA GLU A 233 -39.71 29.20 -1.25
C GLU A 233 -38.29 28.82 -0.76
N ALA A 234 -38.16 28.40 0.50
CA ALA A 234 -36.86 28.03 1.08
C ALA A 234 -36.38 26.62 0.66
N PHE A 235 -37.24 25.85 0.01
CA PHE A 235 -36.95 24.53 -0.57
C PHE A 235 -37.38 24.56 -2.03
N GLU A 236 -36.51 25.06 -2.91
CA GLU A 236 -36.58 24.76 -4.34
C GLU A 236 -35.77 23.49 -4.60
N ASP A 237 -36.36 22.56 -5.35
CA ASP A 237 -35.72 21.35 -5.86
C ASP A 237 -34.65 21.70 -6.90
N ASP A 238 -33.72 20.75 -7.06
CA ASP A 238 -32.45 20.85 -7.78
C ASP A 238 -32.55 21.48 -9.20
N GLU A 239 -32.20 22.77 -9.33
CA GLU A 239 -31.65 23.31 -10.58
C GLU A 239 -30.18 23.68 -10.39
N GLU A 240 -29.32 23.07 -11.22
CA GLU A 240 -27.90 23.37 -11.36
C GLU A 240 -27.70 24.82 -11.81
N ALA A 241 -27.69 25.76 -10.86
CA ALA A 241 -27.26 27.12 -11.10
C ALA A 241 -25.73 27.18 -11.02
N LEU A 242 -25.13 27.39 -12.19
CA LEU A 242 -23.74 27.72 -12.52
C LEU A 242 -22.89 28.25 -11.36
N GLU A 243 -21.70 27.66 -11.21
CA GLU A 243 -20.63 28.11 -10.33
C GLU A 243 -20.32 29.61 -10.55
N GLU A 244 -20.71 30.45 -9.61
CA GLU A 244 -20.15 31.80 -9.48
C GLU A 244 -18.84 31.72 -8.66
N PRO A 245 -17.80 32.50 -9.02
CA PRO A 245 -16.47 32.36 -8.44
C PRO A 245 -16.47 32.68 -6.95
N GLU A 246 -15.70 31.89 -6.20
CA GLU A 246 -15.45 32.05 -4.77
C GLU A 246 -15.03 33.49 -4.44
N GLN A 247 -15.91 34.23 -3.77
CA GLN A 247 -15.48 35.36 -2.96
C GLN A 247 -15.15 34.84 -1.57
N ASP A 248 -13.89 34.96 -1.20
CA ASP A 248 -13.36 34.70 0.14
C ASP A 248 -14.22 35.42 1.18
N VAL A 249 -15.04 34.64 1.88
CA VAL A 249 -15.76 35.11 3.06
C VAL A 249 -14.82 34.88 4.24
N PRO A 250 -14.50 35.90 5.05
CA PRO A 250 -13.66 35.71 6.22
C PRO A 250 -14.43 34.86 7.24
N THR A 251 -14.10 33.58 7.30
CA THR A 251 -14.52 32.70 8.38
C THR A 251 -13.76 33.11 9.63
N LYS A 252 -14.46 33.47 10.72
CA LYS A 252 -13.87 33.34 12.05
C LYS A 252 -13.59 31.86 12.24
N GLU A 253 -12.36 31.46 11.95
CA GLU A 253 -11.83 30.15 12.28
C GLU A 253 -12.02 29.94 13.78
N VAL A 254 -12.79 28.91 14.14
CA VAL A 254 -12.70 28.36 15.47
C VAL A 254 -11.37 27.59 15.46
N GLU A 255 -10.33 28.18 16.06
CA GLU A 255 -9.07 27.48 16.33
C GLU A 255 -9.40 26.20 17.10
N ILE A 256 -9.25 25.06 16.43
CA ILE A 256 -9.24 23.76 17.07
C ILE A 256 -7.85 23.62 17.70
N GLN A 257 -7.73 24.00 18.97
CA GLN A 257 -6.55 23.64 19.76
C GLN A 257 -6.57 22.13 20.02
N VAL A 258 -5.62 21.43 19.42
CA VAL A 258 -5.30 20.04 19.77
C VAL A 258 -4.29 20.10 20.91
N ASP A 259 -4.71 19.71 22.11
CA ASP A 259 -3.83 19.58 23.26
C ASP A 259 -3.03 18.27 23.12
N TRP A 260 -1.72 18.38 22.94
CA TRP A 260 -0.82 17.24 22.68
C TRP A 260 -0.21 16.65 23.96
N ASN A 261 -0.63 17.12 25.14
CA ASN A 261 -0.18 16.58 26.41
C ASN A 261 -1.31 15.89 27.17
N THR A 262 -1.62 14.64 26.80
CA THR A 262 -2.09 13.62 27.75
C THR A 262 -1.74 12.23 27.26
#